data_AF-A0A5Y0TFD3-F1
#
_entry.id   AF-A0A5Y0TFD3-F1
#
_cell.length_a   1.000
_cell.length_b   1.000
_cell.length_c   1.000
_cell.angle_alpha   90.00
_cell.angle_beta   90.00
_cell.angle_gamma   90.00
#
_symmetry.space_group_name_H-M   'P 1'
#
loop_
_entity.id
_entity.type
_entity.pdbx_description
1 polymer ?
#
loop_
_entity_poly.entity_id
_entity_poly.type
_entity_poly.pdbx_seq_one_letter_code
_entity_poly.pdbx_strand_id
1 'polypeptide(L)'
;IPEAGMALTALESLLAHHDAGQLAVIAAKLNCAPDVHAIKEALALALPSVQGQMENLAVDMGYTPGVLALFYKVAIGSGVAPLVIFMGVGAMTDFGPLLANPRTLLLGAAAQFGIFATVLGALTL
;
A
#
# COMPACT_ATOMS: atom_id res chain seq x y z
N ILE A 1 -24.51 -0.13 -1.74
CA ILE A 1 -23.56 -1.00 -2.46
C ILE A 1 -22.70 -1.67 -1.39
N PRO A 2 -22.71 -3.01 -1.25
CA PRO A 2 -21.97 -3.72 -0.21
C PRO A 2 -20.45 -3.46 -0.21
N GLU A 3 -19.92 -2.93 -1.31
CA GLU A 3 -18.53 -2.49 -1.51
C GLU A 3 -18.10 -1.29 -0.64
N ALA A 4 -19.05 -0.49 -0.13
CA ALA A 4 -18.75 0.84 0.44
C ALA A 4 -17.85 0.83 1.69
N GLY A 5 -17.71 -0.31 2.38
CA GLY A 5 -16.81 -0.47 3.52
C GLY A 5 -15.55 -1.30 3.23
N MET A 6 -15.46 -1.94 2.06
CA MET A 6 -14.38 -2.87 1.75
C MET A 6 -13.06 -2.16 1.44
N ALA A 7 -13.16 -0.97 0.86
CA ALA A 7 -12.01 -0.15 0.46
C ALA A 7 -11.64 0.95 1.46
N LEU A 8 -12.46 1.17 2.51
CA LEU A 8 -12.22 2.24 3.48
C LEU A 8 -11.11 1.86 4.46
N THR A 9 -10.27 2.83 4.80
CA THR A 9 -9.39 2.71 5.96
C THR A 9 -10.19 2.80 7.26
N ALA A 10 -9.57 2.49 8.40
CA ALA A 10 -10.24 2.62 9.71
C ALA A 10 -10.67 4.07 9.97
N LEU A 11 -9.81 5.04 9.63
CA LEU A 11 -10.14 6.46 9.77
C LEU A 11 -11.27 6.88 8.84
N GLU A 12 -11.26 6.44 7.58
CA GLU A 12 -12.34 6.76 6.63
C GLU A 12 -13.67 6.13 7.05
N SER A 13 -13.63 4.92 7.61
CA SER A 13 -14.79 4.25 8.19
C SER A 13 -15.35 5.05 9.38
N LEU A 14 -14.49 5.54 10.28
CA LEU A 14 -14.89 6.42 11.38
C LEU A 14 -15.57 7.69 10.86
N LEU A 15 -14.97 8.35 9.86
CA LEU A 15 -15.54 9.55 9.26
C LEU A 15 -16.88 9.29 8.55
N ALA A 16 -17.10 8.08 8.04
CA ALA A 16 -18.36 7.70 7.41
C ALA A 16 -19.51 7.45 8.42
N HIS A 17 -19.20 7.06 9.67
CA HIS A 17 -20.20 6.76 10.70
C HIS A 17 -20.69 8.01 11.47
N HIS A 18 -20.02 9.16 11.33
CA HIS A 18 -20.44 10.47 11.87
C HIS A 18 -20.73 10.50 13.38
N ASP A 19 -20.05 9.69 14.19
CA ASP A 19 -20.17 9.75 15.65
C ASP A 19 -19.51 11.02 16.20
N ALA A 20 -20.33 11.94 16.73
CA ALA A 20 -19.90 13.24 17.23
C ALA A 20 -18.86 13.15 18.36
N GLY A 21 -18.93 12.13 19.22
CA GLY A 21 -17.96 11.95 20.29
C GLY A 21 -16.58 11.57 19.75
N GLN A 22 -16.57 10.74 18.72
CA GLN A 22 -15.36 10.20 18.12
C GLN A 22 -14.69 11.19 17.15
N LEU A 23 -15.49 11.96 16.39
CA LEU A 23 -15.01 13.07 15.57
C LEU A 23 -14.33 14.15 16.42
N ALA A 24 -14.87 14.45 17.61
CA ALA A 24 -14.27 15.42 18.53
C ALA A 24 -12.88 14.98 19.01
N VAL A 25 -12.65 13.68 19.23
CA VAL A 25 -11.34 13.14 19.63
C VAL A 25 -10.30 13.32 18.52
N ILE A 26 -10.65 12.97 17.28
CA ILE A 26 -9.77 13.13 16.11
C ILE A 26 -9.49 14.62 15.85
N ALA A 27 -10.52 15.46 15.88
CA ALA A 27 -10.39 16.89 15.67
C ALA A 27 -9.53 17.57 16.75
N ALA A 28 -9.64 17.15 18.01
CA ALA A 28 -8.78 17.65 19.09
C ALA A 28 -7.31 17.28 18.86
N LYS A 29 -7.01 16.08 18.32
CA LYS A 29 -5.64 15.68 17.97
C LYS A 29 -5.08 16.44 16.76
N LEU A 30 -5.92 16.77 15.80
CA LEU A 30 -5.56 17.54 14.60
C LEU A 30 -5.64 19.06 14.81
N ASN A 31 -6.07 19.52 16.00
CA ASN A 31 -6.28 20.92 16.34
C ASN A 31 -7.22 21.64 15.33
N CYS A 32 -8.28 20.95 14.90
CA CYS A 32 -9.27 21.46 13.95
C CYS A 32 -10.70 21.38 14.51
N ALA A 33 -11.67 21.91 13.75
CA ALA A 33 -13.08 21.81 14.11
C ALA A 33 -13.56 20.34 14.01
N PRO A 34 -14.50 19.89 14.87
CA PRO A 34 -15.07 18.54 14.86
C PRO A 34 -16.06 18.34 13.71
N ASP A 35 -15.60 18.62 12.50
CA ASP A 35 -16.33 18.50 11.25
C ASP A 35 -15.56 17.59 10.28
N VAL A 36 -16.29 16.76 9.54
CA VAL A 36 -15.68 15.75 8.64
C VAL A 36 -14.84 16.43 7.54
N HIS A 37 -15.28 17.59 7.02
CA HIS A 37 -14.51 18.31 6.01
C HIS A 37 -13.24 18.94 6.62
N ALA A 38 -13.38 19.60 7.76
CA ALA A 38 -12.23 20.19 8.46
C ALA A 38 -11.17 19.14 8.84
N ILE A 39 -11.59 17.95 9.26
CA ILE A 39 -10.69 16.83 9.56
C ILE A 39 -9.99 16.34 8.29
N LYS A 40 -10.70 16.18 7.17
CA LYS A 40 -10.11 15.75 5.89
C LYS A 40 -9.09 16.76 5.36
N GLU A 41 -9.38 18.04 5.45
CA GLU A 41 -8.44 19.10 5.05
C GLU A 41 -7.19 19.13 5.94
N ALA A 42 -7.37 19.05 7.26
CA ALA A 42 -6.25 18.97 8.19
C ALA A 42 -5.38 17.73 7.94
N LEU A 43 -6.00 16.59 7.64
CA LEU A 43 -5.29 15.35 7.33
C LEU A 43 -4.51 15.43 6.01
N ALA A 44 -5.06 16.09 4.99
CA ALA A 44 -4.39 16.29 3.70
C ALA A 44 -3.11 17.13 3.82
N LEU A 45 -3.07 18.05 4.79
CA LEU A 45 -1.90 18.87 5.10
C LEU A 45 -0.96 18.22 6.15
N ALA A 46 -1.39 17.15 6.79
CA ALA A 46 -0.64 16.49 7.85
C ALA A 46 0.51 15.63 7.31
N LEU A 47 1.56 15.50 8.11
CA LEU A 47 2.67 14.58 7.83
C LEU A 47 2.16 13.13 7.79
N PRO A 48 2.78 12.23 6.99
CA PRO A 48 2.38 10.82 6.92
C PRO A 48 2.38 10.11 8.28
N SER A 49 3.27 10.51 9.20
CA SER A 49 3.30 9.98 10.56
C SER A 49 2.05 10.32 11.36
N VAL A 50 1.53 11.54 11.21
CA VAL A 50 0.29 11.99 11.88
C VAL A 50 -0.92 11.28 11.28
N GLN A 51 -0.95 11.08 9.96
CA GLN A 51 -2.00 10.30 9.31
C GLN A 51 -2.04 8.86 9.84
N GLY A 52 -0.87 8.21 9.97
CA GLY A 52 -0.76 6.87 10.57
C GLY A 52 -1.20 6.81 12.04
N GLN A 53 -0.96 7.87 12.82
CA GLN A 53 -1.45 7.97 14.19
C GLN A 53 -2.98 8.07 14.25
N MET A 54 -3.60 8.84 13.37
CA MET A 54 -5.06 8.97 13.31
C MET A 54 -5.72 7.66 12.87
N GLU A 55 -5.10 6.94 11.93
CA GLU A 55 -5.54 5.60 11.53
C GLU A 55 -5.50 4.61 12.69
N ASN A 56 -4.41 4.57 13.47
CA ASN A 56 -4.31 3.71 14.65
C ASN A 56 -5.34 4.08 15.72
N LEU A 57 -5.58 5.37 15.92
CA LEU A 57 -6.60 5.83 16.87
C LEU A 57 -8.01 5.39 16.44
N ALA A 58 -8.32 5.44 15.15
CA ALA A 58 -9.58 4.91 14.65
C ALA A 58 -9.72 3.40 14.90
N VAL A 59 -8.61 2.64 14.78
CA VAL A 59 -8.59 1.21 15.14
C VAL A 59 -8.85 0.99 16.62
N ASP A 60 -8.22 1.77 17.50
CA ASP A 60 -8.44 1.69 18.95
C ASP A 60 -9.90 2.03 19.34
N MET A 61 -10.59 2.81 18.50
CA MET A 61 -12.00 3.18 18.66
C MET A 61 -12.98 2.13 18.08
N GLY A 62 -12.46 1.01 17.59
CA GLY A 62 -13.25 -0.13 17.11
C GLY A 62 -13.47 -0.16 15.59
N TYR A 63 -12.88 0.75 14.82
CA TYR A 63 -13.00 0.74 13.36
C TYR A 63 -11.92 -0.14 12.74
N THR A 64 -12.33 -1.11 11.92
CA THR A 64 -11.39 -1.97 11.21
C THR A 64 -11.30 -1.55 9.75
N PRO A 65 -10.08 -1.51 9.16
CA PRO A 65 -9.94 -1.30 7.73
C PRO A 65 -10.69 -2.39 6.95
N GLY A 66 -11.30 -2.01 5.83
CA GLY A 66 -11.88 -2.97 4.91
C GLY A 66 -10.81 -3.89 4.32
N VAL A 67 -11.22 -5.08 3.87
CA VAL A 67 -10.28 -6.09 3.36
C VAL A 67 -9.48 -5.60 2.13
N LEU A 68 -10.09 -4.78 1.27
CA LEU A 68 -9.41 -4.23 0.10
C LEU A 68 -8.42 -3.13 0.50
N ALA A 69 -8.77 -2.31 1.50
CA ALA A 69 -7.85 -1.33 2.08
C ALA A 69 -6.63 -2.02 2.70
N LEU A 70 -6.85 -3.11 3.45
CA LEU A 70 -5.80 -3.91 4.04
C LEU A 70 -4.93 -4.57 2.97
N PHE A 71 -5.54 -5.17 1.94
CA PHE A 71 -4.83 -5.76 0.82
C PHE A 71 -3.97 -4.71 0.12
N TYR A 72 -4.51 -3.53 -0.19
CA TYR A 72 -3.75 -2.45 -0.81
C TYR A 72 -2.57 -2.02 0.06
N LYS A 73 -2.78 -1.80 1.36
CA LYS A 73 -1.74 -1.41 2.33
C LYS A 73 -0.60 -2.41 2.36
N VAL A 74 -0.92 -3.71 2.44
CA VAL A 74 0.09 -4.78 2.52
C VAL A 74 0.70 -5.04 1.15
N ALA A 75 -0.09 -5.40 0.14
CA ALA A 75 0.40 -5.84 -1.17
C ALA A 75 1.13 -4.73 -1.94
N ILE A 76 0.54 -3.53 -2.01
CA ILE A 76 1.03 -2.41 -2.83
C ILE A 76 1.81 -1.43 -1.96
N GLY A 77 1.24 -1.00 -0.84
CA GLY A 77 1.85 0.01 0.05
C GLY A 77 3.21 -0.41 0.62
N SER A 78 3.39 -1.71 0.93
CA SER A 78 4.70 -2.22 1.36
C SER A 78 5.61 -2.69 0.21
N GLY A 79 5.06 -2.83 -1.01
CA GLY A 79 5.77 -3.40 -2.15
C GLY A 79 6.05 -4.91 -2.06
N VAL A 80 5.44 -5.62 -1.10
CA VAL A 80 5.69 -7.05 -0.89
C VAL A 80 5.11 -7.94 -2.00
N ALA A 81 4.06 -7.49 -2.70
CA ALA A 81 3.37 -8.35 -3.67
C ALA A 81 4.27 -8.83 -4.82
N PRO A 82 5.00 -7.95 -5.54
CA PRO A 82 5.96 -8.40 -6.55
C PRO A 82 6.99 -9.40 -6.02
N LEU A 83 7.48 -9.19 -4.79
CA LEU A 83 8.49 -10.05 -4.18
C LEU A 83 7.94 -11.47 -3.93
N VAL A 84 6.75 -11.56 -3.32
CA VAL A 84 6.09 -12.85 -3.05
C VAL A 84 5.70 -13.55 -4.34
N ILE A 85 5.24 -12.81 -5.35
CA ILE A 85 4.90 -13.37 -6.67
C ILE A 85 6.15 -13.97 -7.33
N PHE A 86 7.25 -13.22 -7.42
CA PHE A 86 8.47 -13.74 -8.05
C PHE A 86 9.11 -14.87 -7.25
N MET A 87 9.01 -14.84 -5.92
CA MET A 87 9.43 -15.95 -5.08
C MET A 87 8.59 -17.21 -5.36
N GLY A 88 7.26 -17.08 -5.45
CA GLY A 88 6.36 -18.20 -5.74
C GLY A 88 6.58 -18.77 -7.15
N VAL A 89 6.64 -17.91 -8.17
CA VAL A 89 6.93 -18.33 -9.55
C VAL A 89 8.33 -18.97 -9.65
N GLY A 90 9.34 -18.35 -9.01
CA GLY A 90 10.70 -18.88 -8.98
C GLY A 90 10.79 -20.25 -8.30
N ALA A 91 10.05 -20.47 -7.22
CA ALA A 91 9.98 -21.77 -6.54
C ALA A 91 9.30 -22.86 -7.38
N MET A 92 8.38 -22.50 -8.27
CA MET A 92 7.73 -23.43 -9.20
C MET A 92 8.54 -23.68 -10.49
N THR A 93 9.60 -22.91 -10.73
CA THR A 93 10.41 -23.02 -11.94
C THR A 93 11.47 -24.12 -11.78
N ASP A 94 11.49 -25.09 -12.68
CA ASP A 94 12.54 -26.12 -12.70
C ASP A 94 13.85 -25.53 -13.25
N PHE A 95 14.84 -25.38 -12.37
CA PHE A 95 16.18 -24.92 -12.73
C PHE A 95 17.08 -26.06 -13.24
N GLY A 96 16.63 -27.31 -13.26
CA GLY A 96 17.41 -28.47 -13.72
C GLY A 96 18.07 -28.27 -15.10
N PRO A 97 17.34 -27.84 -16.14
CA PRO A 97 17.92 -27.50 -17.45
C PRO A 97 18.91 -26.33 -17.40
N LEU A 98 18.67 -25.36 -16.53
CA LEU A 98 19.51 -24.17 -16.33
C LEU A 98 20.84 -24.50 -15.64
N LEU A 99 20.80 -25.40 -14.66
CA LEU A 99 21.96 -25.90 -13.92
C LEU A 99 22.78 -26.92 -14.73
N ALA A 100 22.12 -27.75 -15.55
CA ALA A 100 22.78 -28.76 -16.36
C ALA A 100 23.51 -28.18 -17.59
N ASN A 101 23.09 -27.02 -18.10
CA ASN A 101 23.74 -26.35 -19.23
C ASN A 101 23.98 -24.85 -18.95
N PRO A 102 25.17 -24.45 -18.49
CA PRO A 102 25.46 -23.09 -18.05
C PRO A 102 25.35 -22.03 -19.15
N ARG A 103 25.31 -22.43 -20.43
CA ARG A 103 25.05 -21.51 -21.55
C ARG A 103 23.66 -20.89 -21.49
N THR A 104 22.68 -21.58 -20.91
CA THR A 104 21.32 -21.04 -20.74
C THR A 104 21.26 -19.96 -19.64
N LEU A 105 22.16 -20.03 -18.67
CA LEU A 105 22.34 -19.01 -17.63
C LEU A 105 22.85 -17.69 -18.22
N LEU A 106 23.74 -17.77 -19.20
CA LEU A 106 24.23 -16.61 -19.95
C LEU A 106 23.11 -15.94 -20.77
N LEU A 107 22.13 -16.70 -21.29
CA LEU A 107 20.95 -16.13 -21.95
C LEU A 107 20.06 -15.36 -20.96
N GLY A 108 19.91 -15.86 -19.73
CA GLY A 108 19.22 -15.13 -18.66
C GLY A 108 19.92 -13.82 -18.26
N ALA A 109 21.26 -13.84 -18.20
CA ALA A 109 22.05 -12.62 -17.97
C ALA A 109 21.93 -11.62 -19.13
N ALA A 110 21.91 -12.10 -20.37
CA ALA A 110 21.69 -11.26 -21.56
C ALA A 110 20.30 -10.58 -21.55
N ALA A 111 19.26 -11.28 -21.06
CA ALA A 111 17.93 -10.68 -20.90
C ALA A 111 17.92 -9.52 -19.90
N GLN A 112 18.63 -9.65 -18.76
CA GLN A 112 18.76 -8.55 -17.79
C GLN A 112 19.52 -7.36 -18.38
N PHE A 113 20.60 -7.61 -19.13
CA PHE A 113 21.34 -6.56 -19.82
C PHE A 113 20.47 -5.77 -20.81
N GLY A 114 19.59 -6.46 -21.54
CA GLY A 114 18.66 -5.81 -22.47
C GLY A 114 17.71 -4.81 -21.81
N ILE A 115 17.18 -5.15 -20.62
CA ILE A 115 16.31 -4.24 -19.85
C ILE A 115 17.06 -2.99 -19.40
N PHE A 116 18.30 -3.14 -18.90
CA PHE A 116 19.09 -1.99 -18.49
C PHE A 116 19.53 -1.11 -19.67
N ALA A 117 19.85 -1.72 -20.81
CA ALA A 117 20.24 -0.99 -22.02
C ALA A 117 19.12 -0.09 -22.54
N THR A 118 17.86 -0.57 -22.54
CA THR A 118 16.71 0.26 -22.97
C THR A 118 16.43 1.40 -22.00
N VAL A 119 16.54 1.17 -20.69
CA VAL A 119 16.40 2.23 -19.67
C VAL A 119 17.48 3.30 -19.83
N LEU A 120 18.75 2.90 -19.96
CA LEU A 120 19.85 3.84 -20.16
C LEU A 120 19.70 4.61 -21.48
N GLY A 121 19.31 3.93 -22.57
CA GLY A 121 19.04 4.58 -23.85
C GLY A 121 17.91 5.62 -23.75
N ALA A 122 16.83 5.28 -23.04
CA ALA A 122 15.71 6.20 -22.80
C ALA A 122 16.09 7.42 -21.94
N LEU A 123 17.04 7.29 -21.01
CA LEU A 123 17.55 8.41 -20.22
C LEU A 123 18.50 9.34 -21.00
N THR A 124 19.06 8.88 -22.13
CA THR A 124 20.01 9.65 -22.95
C THR A 124 19.38 10.34 -24.18
N LEU A 125 18.12 10.04 -24.49
CA LEU A 125 17.31 10.65 -25.56
C LEU A 125 16.40 11.74 -24.98
#